data_AF-A0A399GJ45-F1
#
_entry.id   AF-A0A399GJ45-F1
#
_cell.length_a   1.000
_cell.length_b   1.000
_cell.length_c   1.000
_cell.angle_alpha   90.00
_cell.angle_beta   90.00
_cell.angle_gamma   90.00
#
_symmetry.space_group_name_H-M   'P 1'
#
loop_
_entity.id
_entity.type
_entity.pdbx_description
1 polymer ?
#
loop_
_entity_poly.entity_id
_entity_poly.type
_entity_poly.pdbx_seq_one_letter_code
_entity_poly.pdbx_strand_id
1 'polypeptide(L)'
;MRARILITSAAAAALLVGGLAAPASAAPSAGAFVTNGDRVHVSSTPPRTASAHAWWIKINGPGTKAKVTIWLEMKSTGGKWHAVSKGAKTVKSGGGSARRAVARKKCSNSKPRMWRTKIDVDIVGVADSPEKVYTKAVKVKCAV
;
A
#
# COMPACT_ATOMS: atom_id res chain seq x y z
N MET A 1 -4.98 47.98 67.93
CA MET A 1 -3.52 48.13 67.79
C MET A 1 -2.96 46.96 66.98
N ARG A 2 -2.27 47.29 65.88
CA ARG A 2 -1.15 46.60 65.18
C ARG A 2 -1.00 45.07 65.29
N ALA A 3 -0.97 44.40 64.13
CA ALA A 3 0.23 43.75 63.56
C ALA A 3 -0.15 43.08 62.23
N ARG A 4 0.25 43.63 61.08
CA ARG A 4 1.49 43.36 60.31
C ARG A 4 1.38 42.16 59.36
N ILE A 5 1.25 42.54 58.10
CA ILE A 5 1.49 41.86 56.83
C ILE A 5 2.73 40.96 56.87
N LEU A 6 2.64 39.77 56.28
CA LEU A 6 3.75 39.13 55.55
C LEU A 6 3.20 38.42 54.30
N ILE A 7 3.55 38.97 53.14
CA ILE A 7 3.41 38.36 51.82
C ILE A 7 4.61 37.44 51.65
N THR A 8 4.41 36.14 51.46
CA THR A 8 5.46 35.22 51.01
C THR A 8 5.10 34.69 49.64
N SER A 9 5.78 35.23 48.63
CA SER A 9 5.79 34.76 47.25
C SER A 9 6.42 33.37 47.20
N ALA A 10 5.66 32.35 46.78
CA ALA A 10 6.22 31.06 46.37
C ALA A 10 6.31 31.04 44.84
N ALA A 11 7.52 31.19 44.31
CA ALA A 11 7.82 30.96 42.91
C ALA A 11 7.75 29.44 42.65
N ALA A 12 6.80 29.00 41.82
CA ALA A 12 6.76 27.65 41.31
C ALA A 12 7.82 27.51 40.20
N ALA A 13 8.93 26.85 40.50
CA ALA A 13 9.93 26.47 39.51
C ALA A 13 9.38 25.32 38.64
N ALA A 14 9.06 25.62 37.38
CA ALA A 14 8.79 24.61 36.38
C ALA A 14 10.10 23.90 36.00
N LEU A 15 10.30 22.68 36.51
CA LEU A 15 11.31 21.75 36.04
C LEU A 15 10.96 21.31 34.61
N LEU A 16 11.52 22.01 33.62
CA LEU A 16 11.66 21.52 32.26
C LEU A 16 12.63 20.32 32.29
N VAL A 17 12.09 19.12 32.48
CA VAL A 17 12.81 17.89 32.16
C VAL A 17 12.93 17.85 30.64
N GLY A 18 14.02 18.42 30.13
CA GLY A 18 14.45 18.34 28.74
C GLY A 18 14.82 16.90 28.41
N GLY A 19 13.80 16.07 28.13
CA GLY A 19 13.99 14.82 27.43
C GLY A 19 14.43 15.14 26.00
N LEU A 20 15.74 15.10 25.75
CA LEU A 20 16.27 15.04 24.40
C LEU A 20 15.73 13.75 23.76
N ALA A 21 14.63 13.86 23.02
CA ALA A 21 14.21 12.81 22.13
C ALA A 21 15.38 12.55 21.18
N ALA A 22 16.00 11.37 21.29
CA ALA A 22 17.04 10.96 20.36
C ALA A 22 16.48 11.15 18.93
N PRO A 23 17.25 11.74 17.99
CA PRO A 23 16.78 11.89 16.63
C PRO A 23 16.44 10.49 16.11
N ALA A 24 15.19 10.27 15.74
CA ALA A 24 14.79 9.02 15.10
C ALA A 24 15.66 8.89 13.84
N SER A 25 16.60 7.94 13.82
CA SER A 25 17.39 7.67 12.63
C SER A 25 16.42 7.39 11.49
N ALA A 26 16.47 8.23 10.45
CA ALA A 26 15.65 8.03 9.27
C ALA A 26 15.93 6.63 8.70
N ALA A 27 14.86 5.89 8.40
CA ALA A 27 15.02 4.58 7.78
C ALA A 27 15.82 4.73 6.48
N PRO A 28 16.71 3.77 6.16
CA PRO A 28 17.47 3.84 4.92
C PRO A 28 16.52 3.85 3.72
N SER A 29 16.91 4.52 2.63
CA SER A 29 16.13 4.50 1.39
C SER A 29 16.00 3.09 0.84
N ALA A 30 14.84 2.78 0.26
CA ALA A 30 14.57 1.52 -0.41
C ALA A 30 15.45 1.25 -1.64
N GLY A 31 16.05 2.31 -2.20
CA GLY A 31 16.73 2.25 -3.49
C GLY A 31 15.74 2.13 -4.65
N ALA A 32 16.26 1.75 -5.81
CA ALA A 32 15.48 1.54 -7.03
C ALA A 32 14.85 0.15 -7.06
N PHE A 33 13.58 0.11 -7.47
CA PHE A 33 12.85 -1.11 -7.76
C PHE A 33 11.79 -0.84 -8.83
N VAL A 34 11.28 -1.91 -9.44
CA VAL A 34 10.20 -1.86 -10.43
C VAL A 34 8.95 -2.49 -9.84
N THR A 35 7.85 -1.75 -9.87
CA THR A 35 6.50 -2.27 -9.61
C THR A 35 5.90 -2.78 -10.91
N ASN A 36 5.40 -4.02 -10.93
CA ASN A 36 4.84 -4.62 -12.14
C ASN A 36 3.67 -5.56 -11.83
N GLY A 37 2.86 -5.85 -12.84
CA GLY A 37 1.68 -6.70 -12.72
C GLY A 37 1.13 -7.13 -14.07
N ASP A 38 0.31 -8.18 -14.06
CA ASP A 38 -0.39 -8.62 -15.26
C ASP A 38 -1.71 -7.86 -15.47
N ARG A 39 -2.20 -7.91 -16.70
CA ARG A 39 -3.53 -7.40 -17.01
C ARG A 39 -4.58 -8.32 -16.39
N VAL A 40 -5.68 -7.73 -15.95
CA VAL A 40 -6.83 -8.48 -15.44
C VAL A 40 -7.30 -9.50 -16.47
N HIS A 41 -7.43 -10.74 -16.03
CA HIS A 41 -7.86 -11.88 -16.85
C HIS A 41 -8.91 -12.69 -16.08
N VAL A 42 -9.62 -13.56 -16.80
CA VAL A 42 -10.51 -14.52 -16.15
C VAL A 42 -9.71 -15.76 -15.78
N SER A 43 -9.82 -16.20 -14.52
CA SER A 43 -9.21 -17.44 -14.07
C SER A 43 -9.81 -18.64 -14.82
N SER A 44 -8.95 -19.58 -15.20
CA SER A 44 -9.36 -20.89 -15.74
C SER A 44 -9.90 -21.83 -14.67
N THR A 45 -9.69 -21.53 -13.38
CA THR A 45 -10.18 -22.34 -12.27
C THR A 45 -11.56 -21.86 -11.81
N PRO A 46 -12.56 -22.76 -11.69
CA PRO A 46 -13.85 -22.42 -11.11
C PRO A 46 -13.74 -21.91 -9.65
N PRO A 47 -14.61 -20.99 -9.20
CA PRO A 47 -15.61 -20.28 -9.99
C PRO A 47 -14.99 -19.21 -10.89
N ARG A 48 -15.69 -18.84 -11.97
CA ARG A 48 -15.26 -17.80 -12.90
C ARG A 48 -14.96 -16.49 -12.14
N THR A 49 -13.69 -16.09 -12.13
CA THR A 49 -13.21 -14.93 -11.37
C THR A 49 -12.37 -14.03 -12.25
N ALA A 50 -12.55 -12.71 -12.14
CA ALA A 50 -11.52 -11.76 -12.55
C ALA A 50 -10.33 -11.90 -11.59
N SER A 51 -9.13 -11.99 -12.14
CA SER A 51 -7.89 -12.20 -11.40
C SER A 51 -6.78 -11.35 -12.00
N ALA A 52 -5.88 -10.89 -11.15
CA ALA A 52 -4.62 -10.31 -11.56
C ALA A 52 -3.55 -10.51 -10.50
N HIS A 53 -2.30 -10.42 -10.92
CA HIS A 53 -1.12 -10.61 -10.09
C HIS A 53 -0.23 -9.38 -10.15
N ALA A 54 0.37 -9.05 -9.00
CA ALA A 54 1.35 -7.98 -8.87
C ALA A 54 2.61 -8.51 -8.20
N TRP A 55 3.74 -7.95 -8.59
CA TRP A 55 5.05 -8.25 -8.03
C TRP A 55 5.95 -7.02 -8.08
N TRP A 56 7.15 -7.18 -7.51
CA TRP A 56 8.18 -6.17 -7.53
C TRP A 56 9.50 -6.80 -7.98
N ILE A 57 10.36 -6.00 -8.60
CA ILE A 57 11.72 -6.37 -8.97
C ILE A 57 12.68 -5.39 -8.31
N LYS A 58 13.49 -5.90 -7.39
CA LYS A 58 14.60 -5.15 -6.81
C LYS A 58 15.65 -4.82 -7.87
N ILE A 59 16.09 -3.56 -7.95
CA ILE A 59 17.25 -3.16 -8.73
C ILE A 59 18.44 -2.95 -7.79
N ASN A 60 18.29 -2.14 -6.73
CA ASN A 60 19.32 -1.93 -5.70
C ASN A 60 18.68 -1.68 -4.32
N GLY A 61 19.48 -1.27 -3.33
CA GLY A 61 19.03 -0.95 -1.96
C GLY A 61 19.07 -2.12 -0.97
N PRO A 62 18.80 -1.87 0.33
CA PRO A 62 18.97 -2.87 1.38
C PRO A 62 17.76 -3.80 1.56
N GLY A 63 16.57 -3.41 1.11
CA GLY A 63 15.33 -4.19 1.28
C GLY A 63 15.38 -5.59 0.66
N THR A 64 14.83 -6.59 1.35
CA THR A 64 14.83 -8.01 0.88
C THR A 64 13.43 -8.56 0.60
N LYS A 65 12.40 -7.89 1.13
CA LYS A 65 10.98 -8.20 0.93
C LYS A 65 10.20 -6.91 0.73
N ALA A 66 9.07 -7.00 0.05
CA ALA A 66 8.12 -5.93 -0.07
C ALA A 66 6.71 -6.44 0.19
N LYS A 67 5.87 -5.61 0.81
CA LYS A 67 4.43 -5.79 0.83
C LYS A 67 3.88 -5.28 -0.49
N VAL A 68 3.50 -6.22 -1.35
CA VAL A 68 2.86 -5.88 -2.62
C VAL A 68 1.35 -5.86 -2.38
N THR A 69 0.73 -4.70 -2.58
CA THR A 69 -0.71 -4.52 -2.52
C THR A 69 -1.26 -4.30 -3.93
N ILE A 70 -2.30 -5.05 -4.29
CA ILE A 70 -2.96 -5.00 -5.59
C ILE A 70 -4.45 -4.80 -5.40
N TRP A 71 -5.03 -3.95 -6.25
CA TRP A 71 -6.47 -3.79 -6.38
C TRP A 71 -6.91 -4.13 -7.80
N LEU A 72 -8.02 -4.84 -7.92
CA LEU A 72 -8.76 -4.91 -9.18
C LEU A 72 -9.69 -3.71 -9.26
N GLU A 73 -9.57 -2.93 -10.32
CA GLU A 73 -10.46 -1.82 -10.60
C GLU A 73 -11.31 -2.10 -11.83
N MET A 74 -12.62 -1.88 -11.72
CA MET A 74 -13.57 -1.98 -12.82
C MET A 74 -14.15 -0.60 -13.14
N LYS A 75 -14.27 -0.29 -14.43
CA LYS A 75 -14.89 0.96 -14.89
C LYS A 75 -16.41 0.85 -14.75
N SER A 76 -16.99 1.81 -14.04
CA SER A 76 -18.45 2.04 -13.97
C SER A 76 -18.99 2.52 -15.31
N THR A 77 -20.31 2.43 -15.48
CA THR A 77 -21.02 2.93 -16.67
C THR A 77 -20.77 4.43 -16.88
N GLY A 78 -20.67 5.21 -15.80
CA GLY A 78 -20.30 6.64 -15.83
C GLY A 78 -18.80 6.91 -16.04
N GLY A 79 -18.01 5.91 -16.44
CA GLY A 79 -16.60 6.10 -16.81
C GLY A 79 -15.59 6.17 -15.66
N LYS A 80 -16.03 6.16 -14.40
CA LYS A 80 -15.14 6.18 -13.22
C LYS A 80 -14.61 4.79 -12.89
N TRP A 81 -13.36 4.70 -12.45
CA TRP A 81 -12.74 3.46 -11.97
C TRP A 81 -13.07 3.23 -10.49
N HIS A 82 -13.41 1.98 -10.14
CA HIS A 82 -13.74 1.60 -8.77
C HIS A 82 -12.99 0.33 -8.39
N ALA A 83 -12.35 0.33 -7.22
CA ALA A 83 -11.76 -0.89 -6.66
C ALA A 83 -12.87 -1.86 -6.22
N VAL A 84 -12.84 -3.08 -6.74
CA VAL A 84 -13.86 -4.12 -6.46
C VAL A 84 -13.29 -5.32 -5.70
N SER A 85 -11.97 -5.42 -5.64
CA SER A 85 -11.23 -6.41 -4.86
C SER A 85 -9.83 -5.90 -4.53
N LYS A 86 -9.28 -6.36 -3.41
CA LYS A 86 -7.95 -6.04 -2.91
C LYS A 86 -7.26 -7.33 -2.49
N GLY A 87 -5.97 -7.41 -2.75
CA GLY A 87 -5.09 -8.45 -2.22
C GLY A 87 -3.77 -7.83 -1.78
N ALA A 88 -3.10 -8.48 -0.83
CA ALA A 88 -1.77 -8.07 -0.39
C ALA A 88 -0.95 -9.30 -0.01
N LYS A 89 0.36 -9.24 -0.27
CA LYS A 89 1.30 -10.28 0.18
C LYS A 89 2.69 -9.70 0.37
N THR A 90 3.33 -10.04 1.48
CA THR A 90 4.76 -9.76 1.68
C THR A 90 5.59 -10.83 1.01
N VAL A 91 6.40 -10.44 0.02
CA VAL A 91 7.11 -11.36 -0.88
C VAL A 91 8.53 -10.89 -1.16
N LYS A 92 9.41 -11.84 -1.48
CA LYS A 92 10.72 -11.55 -2.09
C LYS A 92 10.52 -11.06 -3.53
N SER A 93 11.51 -10.35 -4.06
CA SER A 93 11.55 -9.88 -5.45
C SER A 93 11.36 -11.01 -6.48
N GLY A 94 10.52 -10.78 -7.50
CA GLY A 94 10.29 -11.68 -8.64
C GLY A 94 8.82 -11.92 -8.99
N GLY A 95 8.54 -12.32 -10.23
CA GLY A 95 7.17 -12.53 -10.75
C GLY A 95 6.59 -13.94 -10.58
N GLY A 96 7.35 -14.89 -10.03
CA GLY A 96 6.91 -16.28 -9.83
C GLY A 96 5.70 -16.41 -8.88
N SER A 97 4.98 -17.54 -8.94
CA SER A 97 3.74 -17.76 -8.18
C SER A 97 3.88 -17.56 -6.67
N ALA A 98 5.01 -17.96 -6.09
CA ALA A 98 5.31 -17.74 -4.67
C ALA A 98 5.63 -16.27 -4.33
N ARG A 99 6.03 -15.47 -5.32
CA ARG A 99 6.60 -14.12 -5.18
C ARG A 99 5.67 -12.99 -5.64
N ARG A 100 4.39 -13.27 -5.81
CA ARG A 100 3.38 -12.31 -6.24
C ARG A 100 2.20 -12.22 -5.28
N ALA A 101 1.60 -11.04 -5.19
CA ALA A 101 0.28 -10.85 -4.61
C ALA A 101 -0.80 -11.11 -5.67
N VAL A 102 -1.99 -11.52 -5.25
CA VAL A 102 -3.13 -11.75 -6.14
C VAL A 102 -4.35 -11.02 -5.63
N ALA A 103 -5.12 -10.41 -6.52
CA ALA A 103 -6.47 -9.97 -6.24
C ALA A 103 -7.44 -10.73 -7.14
N ARG A 104 -8.55 -11.21 -6.55
CA ARG A 104 -9.57 -12.01 -7.24
C ARG A 104 -10.97 -11.49 -6.90
N LYS A 105 -11.87 -11.50 -7.87
CA LYS A 105 -13.29 -11.19 -7.69
C LYS A 105 -14.15 -12.13 -8.52
N LYS A 106 -15.13 -12.78 -7.90
CA LYS A 106 -16.09 -13.64 -8.60
C LYS A 106 -16.92 -12.82 -9.57
N CYS A 107 -17.04 -13.30 -10.81
CA CYS A 107 -17.90 -12.67 -11.82
C CYS A 107 -19.36 -12.98 -11.48
N SER A 108 -20.22 -11.96 -11.48
CA SER A 108 -21.67 -12.14 -11.38
C SER A 108 -22.27 -12.58 -12.71
N ASN A 109 -21.71 -12.12 -13.83
CA ASN A 109 -22.09 -12.53 -15.18
C ASN A 109 -20.95 -12.25 -16.19
N SER A 110 -21.17 -12.62 -17.44
CA SER A 110 -20.18 -12.50 -18.53
C SER A 110 -20.24 -11.19 -19.32
N LYS A 111 -21.01 -10.19 -18.88
CA LYS A 111 -21.07 -8.88 -19.57
C LYS A 111 -19.66 -8.26 -19.62
N PRO A 112 -19.24 -7.71 -20.79
CA PRO A 112 -17.91 -7.13 -20.93
C PRO A 112 -17.80 -5.84 -20.12
N ARG A 113 -16.73 -5.73 -19.33
CA ARG A 113 -16.40 -4.51 -18.56
C ARG A 113 -14.93 -4.15 -18.78
N MET A 114 -14.61 -2.87 -18.59
CA MET A 114 -13.22 -2.42 -18.60
C MET A 114 -12.60 -2.62 -17.23
N TRP A 115 -11.43 -3.21 -17.21
CA TRP A 115 -10.68 -3.54 -16.00
C TRP A 115 -9.28 -2.97 -16.06
N ARG A 116 -8.72 -2.63 -14.92
CA ARG A 116 -7.29 -2.38 -14.73
C ARG A 116 -6.87 -2.86 -13.35
N THR A 117 -5.57 -2.98 -13.12
CA THR A 117 -5.05 -3.13 -11.77
C THR A 117 -4.46 -1.82 -11.29
N LYS A 118 -4.48 -1.63 -9.98
CA LYS A 118 -3.72 -0.64 -9.25
C LYS A 118 -2.76 -1.40 -8.35
N ILE A 119 -1.51 -0.96 -8.27
CA ILE A 119 -0.44 -1.67 -7.55
C ILE A 119 0.34 -0.67 -6.72
N ASP A 120 0.64 -1.07 -5.49
CA ASP A 120 1.42 -0.33 -4.50
C ASP A 120 2.43 -1.32 -3.90
N VAL A 121 3.69 -0.90 -3.80
CA VAL A 121 4.78 -1.75 -3.31
C VAL A 121 5.47 -1.01 -2.20
N ASP A 122 5.38 -1.58 -0.99
CA ASP A 122 6.04 -1.05 0.20
C ASP A 122 7.21 -1.98 0.57
N ILE A 123 8.45 -1.57 0.34
CA ILE A 123 9.67 -2.29 0.72
C ILE A 123 9.80 -2.29 2.25
N VAL A 124 9.97 -3.47 2.85
CA VAL A 124 9.94 -3.62 4.31
C VAL A 124 11.24 -3.12 4.94
N GLY A 125 11.11 -2.28 5.97
CA GLY A 125 12.23 -1.83 6.82
C GLY A 125 13.05 -0.68 6.24
N VAL A 126 12.54 -0.03 5.19
CA VAL A 126 13.18 1.07 4.47
C VAL A 126 12.13 2.12 4.13
N ALA A 127 12.53 3.34 3.82
CA ALA A 127 11.62 4.35 3.28
C ALA A 127 11.51 4.23 1.76
N ASP A 128 10.30 4.19 1.22
CA ASP A 128 10.00 4.26 -0.21
C ASP A 128 8.89 5.27 -0.54
N SER A 129 8.63 5.46 -1.85
CA SER A 129 7.64 6.41 -2.32
C SER A 129 6.22 5.80 -2.30
N PRO A 130 5.17 6.60 -2.06
CA PRO A 130 3.78 6.13 -2.06
C PRO A 130 3.21 5.93 -3.49
N GLU A 131 4.10 5.77 -4.48
CA GLU A 131 3.77 5.73 -5.90
C GLU A 131 3.01 4.46 -6.27
N LYS A 132 2.06 4.63 -7.20
CA LYS A 132 1.16 3.56 -7.61
C LYS A 132 1.22 3.37 -9.10
N VAL A 133 1.37 2.12 -9.51
CA VAL A 133 1.39 1.73 -10.92
C VAL A 133 0.02 1.20 -11.31
N TYR A 134 -0.43 1.57 -12.50
CA TYR A 134 -1.66 1.05 -13.11
C TYR A 134 -1.31 0.27 -14.37
N THR A 135 -1.85 -0.93 -14.53
CA THR A 135 -1.71 -1.66 -15.79
C THR A 135 -2.57 -1.04 -16.88
N LYS A 136 -2.21 -1.28 -18.15
CA LYS A 136 -3.09 -0.96 -19.29
C LYS A 136 -4.47 -1.56 -19.08
N ALA A 137 -5.50 -0.75 -19.31
CA ALA A 137 -6.88 -1.17 -19.19
C ALA A 137 -7.22 -2.23 -20.26
N VAL A 138 -8.05 -3.22 -19.90
CA VAL A 138 -8.45 -4.32 -20.78
C VAL A 138 -9.95 -4.60 -20.65
N LYS A 139 -10.59 -4.96 -21.76
CA LYS A 139 -11.98 -5.39 -21.78
C LYS A 139 -12.05 -6.87 -21.43
N VAL A 140 -12.75 -7.23 -20.36
CA VAL A 140 -12.89 -8.61 -19.87
C VAL A 140 -14.36 -8.96 -19.78
N LYS A 141 -14.74 -10.16 -20.24
CA LYS A 141 -16.10 -10.72 -20.12
C LYS A 141 -16.36 -11.21 -18.68
N CYS A 142 -16.38 -10.27 -17.77
CA CYS A 142 -16.62 -10.44 -16.34
C CYS A 142 -17.16 -9.11 -15.79
N ALA A 143 -18.42 -9.11 -15.36
CA ALA A 143 -18.98 -8.06 -14.53
C ALA A 143 -19.05 -8.53 -13.08
N VAL A 144 -19.01 -7.58 -12.16
CA VAL A 144 -19.10 -7.81 -10.72
C VAL A 144 -20.07 -6.84 -10.07
#